data_AF-A0A922AIN9-F1
#
_entry.id   AF-A0A922AIN9-F1
#
_cell.length_a   1.000
_cell.length_b   1.000
_cell.length_c   1.000
_cell.angle_alpha   90.00
_cell.angle_beta   90.00
_cell.angle_gamma   90.00
#
_symmetry.space_group_name_H-M   'P 1'
#
loop_
_entity.id
_entity.type
_entity.pdbx_description
1 polymer ?
#
loop_
_entity_poly.entity_id
_entity_poly.type
_entity_poly.pdbx_seq_one_letter_code
_entity_poly.pdbx_strand_id
1 'polypeptide(L)'
;MKDPNLELQESGWEELRREARKIEGDLDVKLSSYARLGARFTQGGYVDAGSPSAGSSRSWKAMEMEIQSLLEKLLDINDSMSRCASSAAPMTSVTQKLARHRDILHELTQEFRRTKGNVNSMREHAELLSSVRDDISEYKVSGSMSPTMPLLRERAAIHGSIAHLSPHKL
;
A
#
# COMPACT_ATOMS: atom_id res chain seq x y z
N MET A 1 -41.46 16.30 -34.18
CA MET A 1 -41.10 17.13 -33.01
C MET A 1 -40.65 16.17 -31.94
N LYS A 2 -39.40 16.26 -31.44
CA LYS A 2 -38.93 15.46 -30.31
C LYS A 2 -39.54 16.05 -29.02
N ASP A 3 -39.99 15.20 -28.12
CA ASP A 3 -40.57 15.65 -26.85
C ASP A 3 -39.49 16.33 -25.98
N PRO A 4 -39.73 17.55 -25.47
CA PRO A 4 -38.73 18.30 -24.69
C PRO A 4 -38.36 17.60 -23.37
N ASN A 5 -39.24 16.73 -22.86
CA ASN A 5 -38.98 15.90 -21.69
C ASN A 5 -37.91 14.83 -21.97
N LEU A 6 -37.84 14.31 -23.20
CA LEU A 6 -36.81 13.35 -23.63
C LEU A 6 -35.43 14.01 -23.74
N GLU A 7 -35.34 15.25 -24.23
CA GLU A 7 -34.07 15.99 -24.34
C GLU A 7 -33.47 16.33 -22.96
N LEU A 8 -34.30 16.69 -21.99
CA LEU A 8 -33.84 16.94 -20.61
C LEU A 8 -33.29 15.67 -19.96
N GLN A 9 -33.95 14.54 -20.20
CA GLN A 9 -33.54 13.23 -19.70
C GLN A 9 -32.26 12.72 -20.38
N GLU A 10 -32.14 12.91 -21.69
CA GLU A 10 -30.93 12.62 -22.47
C GLU A 10 -29.74 13.48 -22.00
N SER A 11 -29.99 14.76 -21.69
CA SER A 11 -28.98 15.68 -21.15
C SER A 11 -28.47 15.25 -19.76
N GLY A 12 -29.39 14.86 -18.85
CA GLY A 12 -29.01 14.37 -17.51
C GLY A 12 -28.21 13.07 -17.55
N TRP A 13 -28.57 12.14 -18.44
CA TRP A 13 -27.80 10.92 -18.66
C TRP A 13 -26.38 11.19 -19.21
N GLU A 14 -26.24 12.09 -20.18
CA GLU A 14 -24.93 12.46 -20.74
C GLU A 14 -24.02 13.12 -19.70
N GLU A 15 -24.57 13.96 -18.82
CA GLU A 15 -23.83 14.59 -17.73
C GLU A 15 -23.29 13.57 -16.73
N LEU A 16 -24.15 12.68 -16.24
CA LEU A 16 -23.76 11.58 -15.35
C LEU A 16 -22.66 10.71 -15.97
N ARG A 17 -22.77 10.42 -17.28
CA ARG A 17 -21.76 9.62 -17.98
C ARG A 17 -20.41 10.32 -18.08
N ARG A 18 -20.40 11.64 -18.27
CA ARG A 18 -19.17 12.44 -18.28
C ARG A 18 -18.53 12.45 -16.89
N GLU A 19 -19.33 12.56 -15.84
CA GLU A 19 -18.85 12.52 -14.46
C GLU A 19 -18.28 11.15 -14.10
N ALA A 20 -18.95 10.06 -14.46
CA ALA A 20 -18.44 8.70 -14.24
C ALA A 20 -17.07 8.50 -14.85
N ARG A 21 -16.88 8.86 -16.13
CA ARG A 21 -15.56 8.73 -16.80
C ARG A 21 -14.46 9.54 -16.10
N LYS A 22 -14.80 10.72 -15.57
CA LYS A 22 -13.85 11.53 -14.81
C LYS A 22 -13.42 10.79 -13.54
N ILE A 23 -14.38 10.28 -12.78
CA ILE A 23 -14.09 9.54 -11.54
C ILE A 23 -13.34 8.23 -11.82
N GLU A 24 -13.70 7.50 -12.88
CA GLU A 24 -12.98 6.30 -13.34
C GLU A 24 -11.50 6.62 -13.62
N GLY A 25 -11.22 7.73 -14.32
CA GLY A 25 -9.85 8.18 -14.58
C GLY A 25 -9.11 8.60 -13.30
N ASP A 26 -9.78 9.34 -12.41
CA ASP A 26 -9.21 9.74 -11.12
C ASP A 26 -8.88 8.51 -10.25
N LEU A 27 -9.73 7.47 -10.29
CA LEU A 27 -9.53 6.18 -9.61
C LEU A 27 -8.31 5.44 -10.15
N ASP A 28 -8.16 5.32 -11.47
CA ASP A 28 -7.01 4.65 -12.10
C ASP A 28 -5.66 5.28 -11.66
N VAL A 29 -5.59 6.62 -11.70
CA VAL A 29 -4.40 7.37 -11.27
C VAL A 29 -4.10 7.16 -9.79
N LYS A 30 -5.12 7.17 -8.94
CA LYS A 30 -4.96 6.98 -7.49
C LYS A 30 -4.61 5.55 -7.12
N LEU A 31 -5.24 4.55 -7.74
CA LEU A 31 -4.91 3.13 -7.55
C LEU A 31 -3.46 2.84 -7.95
N SER A 32 -3.04 3.37 -9.11
CA SER A 32 -1.65 3.30 -9.56
C SER A 32 -0.68 3.94 -8.55
N SER A 33 -1.05 5.10 -7.99
CA SER A 33 -0.24 5.79 -6.98
C SER A 33 -0.16 5.01 -5.66
N TYR A 34 -1.28 4.46 -5.22
CA TYR A 34 -1.38 3.64 -4.01
C TYR A 34 -0.57 2.34 -4.13
N ALA A 35 -0.63 1.66 -5.28
CA ALA A 35 0.18 0.48 -5.56
C ALA A 35 1.70 0.77 -5.52
N ARG A 36 2.13 1.91 -6.09
CA ARG A 36 3.54 2.33 -6.09
C ARG A 36 4.07 2.63 -4.70
N LEU A 37 3.22 3.18 -3.83
CA LEU A 37 3.61 3.37 -2.45
C LEU A 37 3.97 1.99 -1.84
N GLY A 38 3.18 0.94 -2.12
CA GLY A 38 3.44 -0.44 -1.67
C GLY A 38 4.83 -0.96 -2.05
N ALA A 39 5.21 -0.75 -3.31
CA ALA A 39 6.52 -1.11 -3.86
C ALA A 39 7.72 -0.51 -3.09
N ARG A 40 7.54 0.61 -2.38
CA ARG A 40 8.62 1.22 -1.59
C ARG A 40 9.04 0.37 -0.39
N PHE A 41 8.16 -0.48 0.13
CA PHE A 41 8.48 -1.36 1.26
C PHE A 41 9.48 -2.47 0.88
N THR A 42 9.43 -2.98 -0.35
CA THR A 42 10.38 -4.02 -0.80
C THR A 42 11.69 -3.46 -1.34
N GLN A 43 11.70 -2.21 -1.81
CA GLN A 43 12.90 -1.54 -2.32
C GLN A 43 13.77 -0.90 -1.20
N GLY A 44 13.26 -0.84 0.04
CA GLY A 44 13.91 -0.21 1.20
C GLY A 44 15.09 -0.98 1.82
N GLY A 45 15.82 -1.78 1.04
CA GLY A 45 16.99 -2.53 1.51
C GLY A 45 18.26 -1.68 1.74
N TYR A 46 18.29 -0.41 1.32
CA TYR A 46 19.52 0.42 1.37
C TYR A 46 19.35 1.87 1.83
N VAL A 47 18.12 2.37 2.04
CA VAL A 47 17.93 3.73 2.54
C VAL A 47 17.84 3.74 4.05
N ASP A 48 18.95 4.17 4.64
CA ASP A 48 19.14 4.83 5.94
C ASP A 48 18.17 4.48 7.08
N ALA A 49 18.77 4.06 8.19
CA ALA A 49 18.12 3.76 9.46
C ALA A 49 17.59 5.05 10.13
N GLY A 50 16.59 5.67 9.51
CA GLY A 50 15.99 6.93 9.92
C GLY A 50 14.47 6.85 9.90
N SER A 51 13.89 5.97 10.71
CA SER A 51 12.46 5.91 11.09
C SER A 51 11.43 5.76 9.95
N PRO A 52 10.58 4.71 9.94
CA PRO A 52 9.30 4.79 9.23
C PRO A 52 8.38 5.68 10.06
N SER A 53 8.66 6.99 10.05
CA SER A 53 7.94 7.98 10.82
C SER A 53 6.45 7.87 10.46
N ALA A 54 5.59 7.86 11.48
CA ALA A 54 4.13 7.79 11.42
C ALA A 54 3.47 8.68 10.33
N GLY A 55 4.21 9.66 9.78
CA GLY A 55 3.84 10.44 8.61
C GLY A 55 3.69 9.70 7.29
N SER A 56 4.32 8.54 7.11
CA SER A 56 4.01 7.66 5.98
C SER A 56 2.65 7.01 6.23
N SER A 57 2.45 6.33 7.36
CA SER A 57 1.20 5.63 7.73
C SER A 57 -0.08 6.49 7.57
N ARG A 58 -0.03 7.77 7.99
CA ARG A 58 -1.15 8.71 7.81
C ARG A 58 -1.48 9.01 6.34
N SER A 59 -0.48 9.06 5.44
CA SER A 59 -0.72 9.36 4.01
C SER A 59 -1.39 8.19 3.29
N TRP A 60 -1.14 6.96 3.74
CA TRP A 60 -1.75 5.76 3.15
C TRP A 60 -3.22 5.62 3.51
N LYS A 61 -3.54 5.73 4.81
CA LYS A 61 -4.93 5.69 5.27
C LYS A 61 -5.75 6.80 4.61
N ALA A 62 -5.17 7.99 4.43
CA ALA A 62 -5.81 9.08 3.71
C ALA A 62 -6.10 8.71 2.24
N MET A 63 -5.14 8.11 1.54
CA MET A 63 -5.34 7.67 0.14
C MET A 63 -6.36 6.53 0.03
N GLU A 64 -6.38 5.58 0.98
CA GLU A 64 -7.41 4.55 1.06
C GLU A 64 -8.82 5.14 1.23
N MET A 65 -8.97 6.11 2.15
CA MET A 65 -10.26 6.78 2.36
C MET A 65 -10.69 7.56 1.11
N GLU A 66 -9.76 8.20 0.42
CA GLU A 66 -10.06 8.94 -0.81
C GLU A 66 -10.48 8.00 -1.95
N ILE A 67 -9.78 6.88 -2.15
CA ILE A 67 -10.16 5.87 -3.15
C ILE A 67 -11.54 5.28 -2.80
N GLN A 68 -11.78 4.97 -1.53
CA GLN A 68 -13.08 4.46 -1.06
C GLN A 68 -14.21 5.47 -1.33
N SER A 69 -13.99 6.75 -1.04
CA SER A 69 -14.95 7.82 -1.31
C SER A 69 -15.24 7.98 -2.81
N LEU A 70 -14.23 7.83 -3.68
CA LEU A 70 -14.42 7.89 -5.13
C LEU A 70 -15.20 6.68 -5.66
N LEU A 71 -14.97 5.47 -5.12
CA LEU A 71 -15.73 4.28 -5.46
C LEU A 71 -17.21 4.42 -5.06
N GLU A 72 -17.47 4.94 -3.86
CA GLU A 72 -18.83 5.24 -3.38
C GLU A 72 -19.51 6.27 -4.27
N LYS A 73 -18.80 7.34 -4.63
CA LYS A 73 -19.33 8.35 -5.56
C LYS A 73 -19.65 7.78 -6.95
N LEU A 74 -18.79 6.88 -7.48
CA LEU A 74 -19.04 6.21 -8.75
C LEU A 74 -20.26 5.27 -8.68
N LEU A 75 -20.45 4.59 -7.55
CA LEU A 75 -21.65 3.79 -7.29
C LEU A 75 -22.92 4.67 -7.33
N ASP A 76 -22.92 5.80 -6.63
CA ASP A 76 -24.06 6.74 -6.61
C ASP A 76 -24.41 7.28 -8.00
N ILE A 77 -23.39 7.59 -8.81
CA ILE A 77 -23.58 8.01 -10.20
C ILE A 77 -24.16 6.88 -11.03
N ASN A 78 -23.67 5.64 -10.88
CA ASN A 78 -24.19 4.48 -11.58
C ASN A 78 -25.66 4.18 -11.20
N ASP A 79 -26.04 4.39 -9.94
CA ASP A 79 -27.42 4.26 -9.47
C ASP A 79 -28.30 5.38 -10.05
N SER A 80 -27.80 6.61 -10.11
CA SER A 80 -28.49 7.73 -10.75
C SER A 80 -28.68 7.49 -12.25
N MET A 81 -27.66 6.99 -12.94
CA MET A 81 -27.71 6.56 -14.33
C MET A 81 -28.75 5.46 -14.54
N SER A 82 -28.84 4.51 -13.61
CA SER A 82 -29.84 3.44 -13.63
C SER A 82 -31.26 3.98 -13.58
N ARG A 83 -31.52 4.99 -12.73
CA ARG A 83 -32.83 5.66 -12.65
C ARG A 83 -33.19 6.41 -13.93
N CYS A 84 -32.22 7.08 -14.58
CA CYS A 84 -32.42 7.72 -15.88
C CYS A 84 -32.75 6.68 -16.97
N ALA A 85 -32.04 5.55 -16.99
CA ALA A 85 -32.27 4.48 -17.96
C ALA A 85 -33.63 3.80 -17.79
N SER A 86 -34.11 3.63 -16.55
CA SER A 86 -35.43 3.04 -16.27
C SER A 86 -36.60 3.96 -16.62
N SER A 87 -36.39 5.26 -16.64
CA SER A 87 -37.43 6.26 -16.95
C SER A 87 -37.49 6.61 -18.45
N ALA A 88 -36.51 6.18 -19.25
CA ALA A 88 -36.46 6.41 -20.68
C ALA A 88 -37.14 5.26 -21.44
N ALA A 89 -37.62 5.51 -22.67
CA ALA A 89 -38.03 4.42 -23.55
C ALA A 89 -36.84 3.44 -23.72
N PRO A 90 -37.07 2.11 -23.71
CA PRO A 90 -35.99 1.13 -23.75
C PRO A 90 -35.08 1.36 -24.96
N MET A 91 -33.89 1.92 -24.71
CA MET A 91 -32.87 2.15 -25.73
C MET A 91 -31.68 1.23 -25.44
N THR A 92 -31.46 0.24 -26.31
CA THR A 92 -30.46 -0.82 -26.11
C THR A 92 -29.05 -0.28 -25.84
N SER A 93 -28.70 0.84 -26.49
CA SER A 93 -27.40 1.51 -26.33
C SER A 93 -27.18 2.13 -24.95
N VAL A 94 -28.24 2.64 -24.31
CA VAL A 94 -28.18 3.20 -22.94
C VAL A 94 -27.94 2.06 -21.94
N THR A 95 -28.71 0.96 -22.08
CA THR A 95 -28.57 -0.22 -21.22
C THR A 95 -27.19 -0.86 -21.33
N GLN A 96 -26.65 -0.98 -22.54
CA GLN A 96 -25.29 -1.52 -22.77
C GLN A 96 -24.21 -0.63 -22.15
N LYS A 97 -24.32 0.69 -22.33
CA LYS A 97 -23.38 1.64 -21.72
C LYS A 97 -23.44 1.60 -20.19
N LEU A 98 -24.64 1.51 -19.61
CA LEU A 98 -24.80 1.35 -18.15
C LEU A 98 -24.14 0.07 -17.64
N ALA A 99 -24.35 -1.05 -18.34
CA ALA A 99 -23.72 -2.32 -17.98
C ALA A 99 -22.19 -2.17 -17.96
N ARG A 100 -21.61 -1.51 -18.98
CA ARG A 100 -20.17 -1.24 -19.02
C ARG A 100 -19.68 -0.42 -17.82
N HIS A 101 -20.40 0.62 -17.40
CA HIS A 101 -20.00 1.41 -16.22
C HIS A 101 -20.07 0.59 -14.92
N ARG A 102 -21.00 -0.35 -14.81
CA ARG A 102 -21.07 -1.28 -13.67
C ARG A 102 -19.91 -2.27 -13.67
N ASP A 103 -19.52 -2.77 -14.84
CA ASP A 103 -18.35 -3.65 -14.97
C ASP A 103 -17.07 -2.91 -14.57
N ILE A 104 -16.87 -1.67 -15.03
CA ILE A 104 -15.72 -0.85 -14.65
C ILE A 104 -15.68 -0.60 -13.14
N LEU A 105 -16.80 -0.22 -12.52
CA LEU A 105 -16.87 -0.05 -11.07
C LEU A 105 -16.50 -1.35 -10.33
N HIS A 106 -16.97 -2.49 -10.83
CA HIS A 106 -16.64 -3.79 -10.26
C HIS A 106 -15.14 -4.10 -10.36
N GLU A 107 -14.54 -3.90 -11.54
CA GLU A 107 -13.10 -4.10 -11.79
C GLU A 107 -12.25 -3.21 -10.86
N LEU A 108 -12.55 -1.90 -10.79
CA LEU A 108 -11.83 -0.94 -9.93
C LEU A 108 -11.97 -1.30 -8.45
N THR A 109 -13.15 -1.76 -8.01
CA THR A 109 -13.36 -2.21 -6.63
C THR A 109 -12.55 -3.46 -6.31
N GLN A 110 -12.48 -4.42 -7.23
CA GLN A 110 -11.66 -5.62 -7.06
C GLN A 110 -10.17 -5.28 -7.05
N GLU A 111 -9.73 -4.41 -7.94
CA GLU A 111 -8.35 -3.94 -7.99
C GLU A 111 -7.96 -3.25 -6.67
N PHE A 112 -8.80 -2.35 -6.16
CA PHE A 112 -8.55 -1.69 -4.88
C PHE A 112 -8.35 -2.72 -3.75
N ARG A 113 -9.24 -3.72 -3.65
CA ARG A 113 -9.13 -4.78 -2.63
C ARG A 113 -7.83 -5.56 -2.77
N ARG A 114 -7.46 -5.94 -4.00
CA ARG A 114 -6.22 -6.68 -4.29
C ARG A 114 -4.99 -5.85 -3.91
N THR A 115 -4.94 -4.60 -4.35
CA THR A 115 -3.82 -3.69 -4.09
C THR A 115 -3.70 -3.38 -2.61
N LYS A 116 -4.81 -3.15 -1.91
CA LYS A 116 -4.83 -2.95 -0.44
C LYS A 116 -4.29 -4.17 0.30
N GLY A 117 -4.72 -5.37 -0.07
CA GLY A 117 -4.19 -6.61 0.51
C GLY A 117 -2.68 -6.76 0.29
N ASN A 118 -2.20 -6.47 -0.93
CA ASN A 118 -0.78 -6.51 -1.25
C ASN A 118 0.03 -5.49 -0.43
N VAL A 119 -0.42 -4.23 -0.40
CA VAL A 119 0.22 -3.15 0.38
C VAL A 119 0.29 -3.52 1.86
N ASN A 120 -0.79 -4.05 2.43
CA ASN A 120 -0.81 -4.46 3.83
C ASN A 120 0.19 -5.59 4.13
N SER A 121 0.23 -6.62 3.28
CA SER A 121 1.20 -7.72 3.40
C SER A 121 2.65 -7.22 3.32
N MET A 122 2.96 -6.33 2.38
CA MET A 122 4.30 -5.75 2.25
C MET A 122 4.70 -4.91 3.47
N ARG A 123 3.74 -4.19 4.06
CA ARG A 123 3.96 -3.42 5.28
C ARG A 123 4.23 -4.33 6.47
N GLU A 124 3.39 -5.33 6.69
CA GLU A 124 3.57 -6.32 7.77
C GLU A 124 4.94 -7.00 7.66
N HIS A 125 5.34 -7.38 6.45
CA HIS A 125 6.67 -7.93 6.18
C HIS A 125 7.80 -6.95 6.54
N ALA A 126 7.67 -5.66 6.20
CA ALA A 126 8.65 -4.64 6.53
C ALA A 126 8.74 -4.39 8.05
N GLU A 127 7.61 -4.38 8.76
CA GLU A 127 7.56 -4.22 10.23
C GLU A 127 8.26 -5.38 10.94
N LEU A 128 8.02 -6.62 10.49
CA LEU A 128 8.71 -7.81 11.01
C LEU A 128 10.24 -7.73 10.79
N LEU A 129 10.69 -7.34 9.59
CA LEU A 129 12.12 -7.18 9.29
C LEU A 129 12.79 -6.07 10.11
N SER A 130 12.06 -4.98 10.40
CA SER A 130 12.54 -3.91 11.27
C SER A 130 12.73 -4.41 12.69
N SER A 131 11.72 -5.10 13.26
CA SER A 131 11.80 -5.67 14.61
C SER A 131 13.00 -6.62 14.75
N VAL A 132 13.18 -7.54 13.79
CA VAL A 132 14.32 -8.47 13.81
C VAL A 132 15.66 -7.74 13.73
N ARG A 133 15.75 -6.66 12.94
CA ARG A 133 16.96 -5.83 12.86
C ARG A 133 17.26 -5.12 14.17
N ASP A 134 16.23 -4.60 14.82
CA ASP A 134 16.34 -3.91 16.10
C ASP A 134 16.82 -4.90 17.18
N ASP A 135 16.23 -6.10 17.26
CA ASP A 135 16.67 -7.18 18.16
C ASP A 135 18.14 -7.59 17.92
N ILE A 136 18.55 -7.74 16.66
CA ILE A 136 19.96 -8.05 16.30
C ILE A 136 20.89 -6.91 16.73
N SER A 137 20.46 -5.66 16.54
CA SER A 137 21.26 -4.49 16.88
C SER A 137 21.39 -4.34 18.39
N GLU A 138 20.30 -4.57 19.14
CA GLU A 138 20.29 -4.60 20.59
C GLU A 138 21.19 -5.72 21.13
N TYR A 139 21.12 -6.93 20.56
CA TYR A 139 22.03 -8.03 20.92
C TYR A 139 23.51 -7.65 20.72
N LYS A 140 23.82 -6.99 19.60
CA LYS A 140 25.19 -6.50 19.31
C LYS A 140 25.64 -5.39 20.26
N VAL A 141 24.73 -4.48 20.63
CA VAL A 141 25.02 -3.32 21.51
C VAL A 141 25.10 -3.73 22.98
N SER A 142 24.27 -4.68 23.41
CA SER A 142 24.21 -5.19 24.80
C SER A 142 25.48 -5.98 25.21
N GLY A 143 26.49 -6.08 24.34
CA GLY A 143 27.82 -6.51 24.75
C GLY A 143 27.92 -7.99 25.12
N SER A 144 27.04 -8.86 24.61
CA SER A 144 27.37 -10.28 24.50
C SER A 144 28.54 -10.38 23.52
N MET A 145 29.73 -10.41 24.12
CA MET A 145 31.01 -10.39 23.45
C MET A 145 31.00 -11.29 22.21
N SER A 146 31.66 -10.85 21.14
CA SER A 146 32.32 -11.85 20.30
C SER A 146 33.02 -12.82 21.26
N PRO A 147 32.69 -14.13 21.26
CA PRO A 147 33.30 -15.09 22.21
C PRO A 147 34.82 -15.04 22.13
N THR A 148 35.36 -14.51 21.03
CA THR A 148 36.76 -14.20 20.82
C THR A 148 37.35 -13.20 21.83
N MET A 149 36.63 -12.20 22.35
CA MET A 149 37.22 -11.19 23.24
C MET A 149 37.54 -11.72 24.65
N PRO A 150 36.65 -12.47 25.33
CA PRO A 150 37.00 -13.17 26.57
C PRO A 150 38.10 -14.21 26.34
N LEU A 151 38.01 -14.98 25.24
CA LEU A 151 38.99 -16.02 24.91
C LEU A 151 40.38 -15.45 24.57
N LEU A 152 40.46 -14.29 23.92
CA LEU A 152 41.72 -13.59 23.66
C LEU A 152 42.35 -13.06 24.95
N ARG A 153 41.52 -12.54 25.87
CA ARG A 153 41.97 -12.12 27.21
C ARG A 153 42.48 -13.31 28.01
N GLU A 154 41.76 -14.42 28.01
CA GLU A 154 42.18 -15.67 28.67
C GLU A 154 43.49 -16.20 28.08
N ARG A 155 43.59 -16.25 26.74
CA ARG A 155 44.82 -16.65 26.05
C ARG A 155 46.00 -15.77 26.43
N ALA A 156 45.84 -14.45 26.47
CA ALA A 156 46.90 -13.53 26.88
C ALA A 156 47.32 -13.75 28.35
N ALA A 157 46.38 -13.99 29.25
CA ALA A 157 46.65 -14.29 30.65
C ALA A 157 47.41 -15.61 30.84
N ILE A 158 47.04 -16.68 30.11
CA ILE A 158 47.74 -17.96 30.12
C ILE A 158 49.18 -17.80 29.60
N HIS A 159 49.36 -17.11 28.48
CA HIS A 159 50.70 -16.86 27.93
C HIS A 159 51.58 -16.01 28.87
N GLY A 160 51.03 -15.00 29.53
CA GLY A 160 51.76 -14.21 30.54
C GLY A 160 52.15 -15.04 31.78
N SER A 161 51.26 -15.91 32.24
CA SER A 161 51.52 -16.80 33.39
C SER A 161 52.59 -17.85 33.08
N ILE A 162 52.62 -18.38 31.86
CA ILE A 162 53.65 -19.31 31.38
C ILE A 162 55.02 -18.63 31.27
N ALA A 163 55.08 -17.37 30.83
CA ALA A 163 56.35 -16.64 30.72
C ALA A 163 57.03 -16.40 32.09
N HIS A 164 56.24 -16.30 33.17
CA HIS A 164 56.75 -16.13 34.54
C HIS A 164 57.23 -17.45 35.18
N LEU A 165 56.89 -18.60 34.59
CA LEU A 165 57.37 -19.94 35.00
C LEU A 165 58.66 -20.32 34.24
N SER A 166 59.61 -19.39 34.12
CA SER A 166 60.95 -19.72 33.64
C SER A 166 61.64 -20.66 34.64
N PRO A 167 62.22 -21.79 34.19
CA PRO A 167 62.73 -22.82 35.08
C PRO A 167 63.93 -22.29 35.88
N HIS A 168 63.87 -22.50 37.20
CA HIS A 168 65.06 -22.47 38.04
C HIS A 168 66.11 -23.38 37.41
N LYS A 169 67.20 -22.79 36.92
CA LYS A 169 68.39 -23.51 36.48
C LYS A 169 68.95 -24.28 37.68
N LEU A 170 68.95 -25.61 37.59
CA LEU A 170 69.89 -26.48 38.29
C LEU A 170 71.21 -26.51 37.53
#